data_AF-A0A1T5N7C6-F1
#
_entry.id   AF-A0A1T5N7C6-F1
#
_cell.length_a   1.000
_cell.length_b   1.000
_cell.length_c   1.000
_cell.angle_alpha   90.00
_cell.angle_beta   90.00
_cell.angle_gamma   90.00
#
_symmetry.space_group_name_H-M   'P 1'
#
loop_
_entity.id
_entity.type
_entity.pdbx_description
1 polymer ?
#
loop_
_entity_poly.entity_id
_entity_poly.type
_entity_poly.pdbx_seq_one_letter_code
_entity_poly.pdbx_strand_id
1 'polypeptide(L)'
;MKMELLDKQITLPFSKRSVSLKYALAHSAYWILVTGFFIYEKRYLIYKASMPYFAACVSVRILLLMVIAYLNLHYFLPRYLLKKRYVAYFTSLIVSVIVYLIAQSLFDYYLYGYVIGPMRNSDLMEALSYNFFSTLWYIGLMLALKLSMDWYGQQLLIQKITVEKLHAEVNFLRAQVNPHFLFNALNNLYALTLKQSALAPDVVLKLSEMMEYMLYDSTDTKVLLEKEVTYLNNYMELERLRFNADATIVLNINGELNGHEIAPLLLLPLVENAFKHGVSKQVENSWLRADIVLKEKVLRVIIENSKPLSGSRKSKGGIGLDNLRKRLELLYPGRYQFELEDRKHTFQAKLVIEL
;
A
#
# COMPACT_ATOMS: atom_id res chain seq x y z
N MET A 1 15.75 -10.09 -15.51
CA MET A 1 16.18 -11.44 -15.94
C MET A 1 16.99 -12.24 -14.91
N LYS A 2 18.25 -11.92 -14.55
CA LYS A 2 19.01 -12.74 -13.55
C LYS A 2 18.45 -12.69 -12.12
N MET A 3 17.85 -11.57 -11.71
CA MET A 3 17.27 -11.38 -10.37
C MET A 3 15.93 -12.12 -10.19
N GLU A 4 15.10 -12.20 -11.25
CA GLU A 4 13.80 -12.93 -11.24
C GLU A 4 13.96 -14.45 -11.08
N LEU A 5 15.07 -15.01 -11.56
CA LEU A 5 15.37 -16.44 -11.39
C LEU A 5 15.65 -16.80 -9.92
N LEU A 6 16.30 -15.91 -9.16
CA LEU A 6 16.68 -16.15 -7.76
C LEU A 6 15.49 -16.04 -6.79
N ASP A 7 14.47 -15.28 -7.17
CA ASP A 7 13.22 -15.15 -6.40
C ASP A 7 12.19 -16.23 -6.74
N LYS A 8 12.49 -17.10 -7.72
CA LYS A 8 11.64 -18.23 -8.09
C LYS A 8 11.45 -19.15 -6.88
N GLN A 9 10.20 -19.43 -6.57
CA GLN A 9 9.83 -20.34 -5.50
C GLN A 9 10.00 -21.78 -5.97
N ILE A 10 10.77 -22.56 -5.21
CA ILE A 10 10.94 -24.01 -5.40
C ILE A 10 10.13 -24.73 -4.34
N THR A 11 9.34 -25.70 -4.75
CA THR A 11 8.67 -26.65 -3.86
C THR A 11 9.67 -27.72 -3.45
N LEU A 12 9.89 -27.90 -2.14
CA LEU A 12 10.78 -28.94 -1.66
C LEU A 12 10.12 -30.32 -1.84
N PRO A 13 10.84 -31.36 -2.31
CA PRO A 13 10.24 -32.66 -2.66
C PRO A 13 9.56 -33.39 -1.49
N PHE A 14 9.88 -33.00 -0.25
CA PHE A 14 9.33 -33.61 0.97
C PHE A 14 8.51 -32.63 1.84
N SER A 15 8.13 -31.46 1.30
CA SER A 15 7.39 -30.44 2.06
C SER A 15 6.49 -29.58 1.15
N LYS A 16 5.23 -29.35 1.54
CA LYS A 16 4.31 -28.40 0.87
C LYS A 16 4.75 -26.92 0.97
N ARG A 17 5.86 -26.62 1.65
CA ARG A 17 6.42 -25.27 1.70
C ARG A 17 7.23 -24.96 0.44
N SER A 18 6.90 -23.83 -0.17
CA SER A 18 7.74 -23.20 -1.18
C SER A 18 8.81 -22.33 -0.51
N VAL A 19 10.04 -22.42 -1.02
CA VAL A 19 11.20 -21.66 -0.53
C VAL A 19 11.83 -20.95 -1.73
N SER A 20 12.32 -19.73 -1.57
CA SER A 20 12.99 -19.03 -2.66
C SER A 20 14.29 -19.75 -3.05
N LEU A 21 14.60 -19.79 -4.35
CA LEU A 21 15.84 -20.38 -4.86
C LEU A 21 17.08 -19.78 -4.18
N LYS A 22 17.09 -18.46 -3.96
CA LYS A 22 18.15 -17.77 -3.22
C LYS A 22 18.36 -18.35 -1.81
N TYR A 23 17.28 -18.61 -1.07
CA TYR A 23 17.36 -19.20 0.26
C TYR A 23 17.89 -20.64 0.21
N ALA A 24 17.39 -21.45 -0.73
CA ALA A 24 17.86 -22.82 -0.92
C ALA A 24 19.36 -22.89 -1.28
N LEU A 25 19.84 -21.97 -2.11
CA LEU A 25 21.26 -21.84 -2.48
C LEU A 25 22.13 -21.41 -1.29
N ALA A 26 21.73 -20.35 -0.58
CA ALA A 26 22.48 -19.87 0.59
C ALA A 26 22.54 -20.92 1.71
N HIS A 27 21.44 -21.64 1.93
CA HIS A 27 21.35 -22.70 2.91
C HIS A 27 22.20 -23.93 2.53
N SER A 28 22.19 -24.33 1.26
CA SER A 28 23.06 -25.40 0.76
C SER A 28 24.54 -25.02 0.86
N ALA A 29 24.88 -23.78 0.47
CA ALA A 29 26.25 -23.27 0.57
C ALA A 29 26.76 -23.25 2.01
N TYR A 30 25.92 -22.88 2.98
CA TYR A 30 26.24 -22.93 4.41
C TYR A 30 26.63 -24.35 4.85
N TRP A 31 25.79 -25.36 4.56
CA TRP A 31 26.08 -26.74 4.97
C TRP A 31 27.28 -27.35 4.25
N ILE A 32 27.50 -27.00 2.98
CA ILE A 32 28.70 -27.41 2.24
C ILE A 32 29.96 -26.84 2.92
N LEU A 33 29.95 -25.56 3.28
CA LEU A 33 31.10 -24.91 3.93
C LEU A 33 31.37 -25.50 5.31
N VAL A 34 30.33 -25.69 6.14
CA VAL A 34 30.46 -26.32 7.47
C VAL A 34 31.00 -27.74 7.35
N THR A 35 30.47 -28.54 6.42
CA THR A 35 30.92 -29.92 6.20
C THR A 35 32.36 -29.96 5.70
N GLY A 36 32.73 -29.08 4.75
CA GLY A 36 34.09 -28.97 4.23
C GLY A 36 35.11 -28.60 5.31
N PHE A 37 34.75 -27.68 6.20
CA PHE A 37 35.58 -27.30 7.34
C PHE A 37 35.84 -28.50 8.28
N PHE A 38 34.81 -29.29 8.59
CA PHE A 38 34.97 -30.47 9.43
C PHE A 38 35.78 -31.59 8.79
N ILE A 39 35.60 -31.81 7.49
CA ILE A 39 36.42 -32.75 6.71
C ILE A 39 37.91 -32.37 6.83
N TYR A 40 38.22 -31.08 6.71
CA TYR A 40 39.59 -30.57 6.84
C TYR A 40 40.15 -30.77 8.26
N GLU A 41 39.39 -30.40 9.30
CA GLU A 41 39.81 -30.52 10.71
C GLU A 41 40.08 -31.98 11.11
N LYS A 42 39.22 -32.91 10.69
CA LYS A 42 39.26 -34.32 11.12
C LYS A 42 40.01 -35.25 10.16
N ARG A 43 40.68 -34.72 9.14
CA ARG A 43 41.44 -35.51 8.14
C ARG A 43 42.45 -36.48 8.76
N TYR A 44 43.00 -36.17 9.95
CA TYR A 44 43.95 -37.04 10.65
C TYR A 44 43.35 -38.41 11.01
N LEU A 45 42.03 -38.50 11.19
CA LEU A 45 41.33 -39.76 11.49
C LEU A 45 41.41 -40.74 10.32
N ILE A 46 41.56 -40.26 9.07
CA ILE A 46 41.73 -41.13 7.90
C ILE A 46 42.98 -41.99 8.06
N TYR A 47 44.10 -41.37 8.46
CA TYR A 47 45.37 -42.05 8.67
C TYR A 47 45.39 -42.91 9.94
N LYS A 48 44.65 -42.50 10.98
CA LYS A 48 44.71 -43.16 12.31
C LYS A 48 43.70 -44.29 12.48
N ALA A 49 42.50 -44.16 11.90
CA ALA A 49 41.34 -44.98 12.20
C ALA A 49 40.65 -45.53 10.94
N SER A 50 41.17 -45.25 9.73
CA SER A 50 40.60 -45.60 8.41
C SER A 50 39.39 -44.75 7.95
N MET A 51 39.10 -44.84 6.65
CA MET A 51 38.10 -44.00 5.96
C MET A 51 36.65 -44.16 6.48
N PRO A 52 36.15 -45.38 6.79
CA PRO A 52 34.78 -45.55 7.29
C PRO A 52 34.50 -44.82 8.61
N TYR A 53 35.47 -44.83 9.54
CA TYR A 53 35.33 -44.17 10.83
C TYR A 53 35.40 -42.65 10.70
N PHE A 54 36.26 -42.15 9.82
CA PHE A 54 36.26 -40.72 9.45
C PHE A 54 34.90 -40.29 8.89
N ALA A 55 34.34 -41.04 7.94
CA ALA A 55 33.04 -40.74 7.34
C ALA A 55 31.91 -40.77 8.39
N ALA A 56 31.91 -41.76 9.29
CA ALA A 56 30.94 -41.84 10.38
C ALA A 56 31.05 -40.64 11.33
N CYS A 57 32.27 -40.24 11.71
CA CYS A 57 32.52 -39.10 12.59
C CYS A 57 31.96 -37.79 12.02
N VAL A 58 32.27 -37.50 10.76
CA VAL A 58 31.78 -36.29 10.07
C VAL A 58 30.26 -36.34 9.91
N SER A 59 29.71 -37.47 9.47
CA SER A 59 28.28 -37.60 9.16
C SER A 59 27.41 -37.45 10.41
N VAL A 60 27.78 -38.11 11.52
CA VAL A 60 27.02 -38.04 12.78
C VAL A 60 27.05 -36.63 13.35
N ARG A 61 28.23 -35.99 13.37
CA ARG A 61 28.36 -34.61 13.89
C ARG A 61 27.53 -33.63 13.07
N ILE A 62 27.61 -33.70 11.74
CA ILE A 62 26.82 -32.85 10.83
C ILE A 62 25.32 -33.10 11.01
N LEU A 63 24.88 -34.35 11.15
CA LEU A 63 23.48 -34.68 11.40
C LEU A 63 22.98 -34.07 12.72
N LEU A 64 23.75 -34.22 13.80
CA LEU A 64 23.41 -33.65 15.11
C LEU A 64 23.33 -32.11 15.04
N LEU A 65 24.26 -31.47 14.33
CA LEU A 65 24.25 -30.02 14.10
C LEU A 65 23.04 -29.59 13.26
N MET A 66 22.66 -30.33 12.23
CA MET A 66 21.44 -30.05 11.46
C MET A 66 20.20 -30.12 12.36
N VAL A 67 20.08 -31.17 13.17
CA VAL A 67 18.93 -31.36 14.06
C VAL A 67 18.75 -30.17 15.00
N ILE A 68 19.80 -29.77 15.73
CA ILE A 68 19.71 -28.63 16.66
C ILE A 68 19.46 -27.30 15.93
N ALA A 69 20.09 -27.10 14.77
CA ALA A 69 19.93 -25.87 14.02
C ALA A 69 18.53 -25.72 13.43
N TYR A 70 17.96 -26.77 12.85
CA TYR A 70 16.58 -26.75 12.34
C TYR A 70 15.55 -26.68 13.47
N LEU A 71 15.80 -27.34 14.61
CA LEU A 71 14.98 -27.20 15.81
C LEU A 71 14.94 -25.74 16.27
N ASN A 72 16.11 -25.07 16.31
CA ASN A 72 16.18 -23.66 16.64
C ASN A 72 15.41 -22.80 15.61
N LEU A 73 15.69 -22.96 14.32
CA LEU A 73 15.16 -22.08 13.28
C LEU A 73 13.67 -22.26 13.00
N HIS A 74 13.13 -23.47 13.11
CA HIS A 74 11.73 -23.78 12.78
C HIS A 74 10.82 -23.90 13.99
N TYR A 75 11.35 -24.15 15.18
CA TYR A 75 10.55 -24.28 16.39
C TYR A 75 10.83 -23.17 17.41
N PHE A 76 12.06 -23.04 17.91
CA PHE A 76 12.36 -22.06 18.98
C PHE A 76 12.21 -20.61 18.53
N LEU A 77 12.77 -20.28 17.36
CA LEU A 77 12.74 -18.94 16.78
C LEU A 77 11.31 -18.42 16.59
N PRO A 78 10.41 -19.10 15.84
CA PRO A 78 9.05 -18.57 15.62
C PRO A 78 8.14 -18.68 16.85
N ARG A 79 8.34 -19.68 17.72
CA ARG A 79 7.46 -19.90 18.88
C ARG A 79 7.79 -18.97 20.04
N TYR A 80 9.06 -18.65 20.23
CA TYR A 80 9.53 -17.91 21.40
C TYR A 80 10.12 -16.55 21.04
N LEU A 81 11.17 -16.50 20.20
CA LEU A 81 11.90 -15.25 19.95
C LEU A 81 11.04 -14.22 19.19
N LEU A 82 10.36 -14.63 18.11
CA LEU A 82 9.47 -13.74 17.35
C LEU A 82 8.24 -13.29 18.15
N LYS A 83 7.83 -14.05 19.18
CA LYS A 83 6.76 -13.68 20.12
C LYS A 83 7.27 -12.92 21.35
N LYS A 84 8.51 -12.42 21.32
CA LYS A 84 9.17 -11.69 22.42
C LYS A 84 9.27 -12.46 23.75
N ARG A 85 9.18 -13.80 23.71
CA ARG A 85 9.32 -14.68 24.89
C ARG A 85 10.80 -15.09 25.06
N TYR A 86 11.65 -14.13 25.41
CA TYR A 86 13.10 -14.31 25.43
C TYR A 86 13.57 -15.40 26.42
N VAL A 87 13.03 -15.43 27.64
CA VAL A 87 13.42 -16.42 28.66
C VAL A 87 13.14 -17.86 28.17
N ALA A 88 11.97 -18.11 27.60
CA ALA A 88 11.61 -19.42 27.05
C ALA A 88 12.50 -19.83 25.86
N TYR A 89 12.91 -18.86 25.04
CA TYR A 89 13.83 -19.09 23.92
C TYR A 89 15.21 -19.52 24.42
N PHE A 90 15.84 -18.72 25.30
CA PHE A 90 17.20 -18.99 25.76
C PHE A 90 17.28 -20.26 26.61
N THR A 91 16.28 -20.53 27.46
CA THR A 91 16.20 -21.80 28.22
C THR A 91 16.10 -23.01 27.29
N SER A 92 15.20 -22.98 26.29
CA SER A 92 15.06 -24.07 25.31
C SER A 92 16.34 -24.27 24.50
N LEU A 93 17.01 -23.18 24.11
CA LEU A 93 18.28 -23.23 23.39
C LEU A 93 19.38 -23.87 24.26
N ILE A 94 19.56 -23.43 25.50
CA ILE A 94 20.55 -23.99 26.43
C ILE A 94 20.31 -25.48 26.64
N VAL A 95 19.06 -25.88 26.89
CA VAL A 95 18.70 -27.30 27.06
C VAL A 95 19.06 -28.10 25.80
N SER A 96 18.74 -27.59 24.61
CA SER A 96 19.07 -28.28 23.35
C SER A 96 20.57 -28.41 23.12
N VAL A 97 21.37 -27.40 23.50
CA VAL A 97 22.83 -27.44 23.40
C VAL A 97 23.40 -28.46 24.38
N ILE A 98 22.89 -28.52 25.61
CA ILE A 98 23.31 -29.53 26.61
C ILE A 98 23.02 -30.94 26.09
N VAL A 99 21.83 -31.20 25.55
CA VAL A 99 21.47 -32.49 24.95
C VAL A 99 22.40 -32.85 23.80
N TYR A 100 22.71 -31.88 22.93
CA TYR A 100 23.68 -32.07 21.85
C TYR A 100 25.08 -32.43 22.40
N LEU A 101 25.58 -31.71 23.41
CA LEU A 101 26.90 -31.96 23.98
C LEU A 101 26.99 -33.35 24.60
N ILE A 102 25.94 -33.81 25.28
CA ILE A 102 25.88 -35.17 25.84
C ILE A 102 25.91 -36.20 24.70
N ALA A 103 25.07 -36.04 23.67
CA ALA A 103 25.03 -36.95 22.53
C ALA A 103 26.37 -37.01 21.78
N GLN A 104 26.98 -35.85 21.53
CA GLN A 104 28.29 -35.75 20.87
C GLN A 104 29.40 -36.36 21.74
N SER A 105 29.42 -36.09 23.05
CA SER A 105 30.43 -36.64 23.95
C SER A 105 30.30 -38.16 24.11
N LEU A 106 29.08 -38.71 24.11
CA LEU A 106 28.84 -40.15 24.13
C LEU A 106 29.33 -40.80 22.83
N PHE A 107 29.04 -40.17 21.69
CA PHE A 107 29.52 -40.63 20.39
C PHE A 107 31.06 -40.58 20.31
N ASP A 108 31.67 -39.48 20.73
CA ASP A 108 33.12 -39.33 20.78
C ASP A 108 33.72 -40.37 21.73
N TYR A 109 33.15 -40.59 22.92
CA TYR A 109 33.64 -41.61 23.85
C TYR A 109 33.60 -43.03 23.25
N TYR A 110 32.49 -43.40 22.61
CA TYR A 110 32.36 -44.72 21.98
C TYR A 110 33.32 -44.88 20.80
N LEU A 111 33.43 -43.87 19.94
CA LEU A 111 34.30 -43.88 18.77
C LEU A 111 35.79 -43.90 19.16
N TYR A 112 36.23 -42.98 20.04
CA TYR A 112 37.64 -42.88 20.44
C TYR A 112 38.05 -44.00 21.39
N GLY A 113 37.18 -44.42 22.31
CA GLY A 113 37.44 -45.49 23.26
C GLY A 113 37.55 -46.87 22.61
N TYR A 114 36.78 -47.12 21.55
CA TYR A 114 36.80 -48.40 20.82
C TYR A 114 37.88 -48.47 19.73
N VAL A 115 38.20 -47.35 19.06
CA VAL A 115 39.02 -47.37 17.82
C VAL A 115 40.44 -46.86 18.02
N ILE A 116 40.68 -45.96 18.98
CA ILE A 116 41.96 -45.20 19.08
C ILE A 116 42.76 -45.55 20.35
N GLY A 117 42.18 -46.27 21.33
CA GLY A 117 42.81 -46.55 22.62
C GLY A 117 42.95 -45.30 23.50
N PRO A 118 43.52 -45.40 24.73
CA PRO A 118 43.62 -44.30 25.67
C PRO A 118 44.70 -43.31 25.23
N MET A 119 44.40 -42.52 24.21
CA MET A 119 45.24 -41.41 23.75
C MET A 119 44.44 -40.13 23.89
N ARG A 120 43.98 -39.87 25.11
CA ARG A 120 43.26 -38.65 25.49
C ARG A 120 44.05 -37.94 26.59
N ASN A 121 45.16 -37.34 26.20
CA ASN A 121 45.79 -36.24 26.94
C ASN A 121 45.20 -34.89 26.51
N SER A 122 43.93 -34.86 26.08
CA SER A 122 43.15 -33.62 26.07
C SER A 122 42.17 -33.70 27.22
N ASP A 123 42.23 -32.71 28.10
CA ASP A 123 41.34 -32.61 29.24
C ASP A 123 39.90 -32.68 28.76
N LEU A 124 39.05 -33.43 29.45
CA LEU A 124 37.61 -33.52 29.16
C LEU A 124 36.99 -32.12 29.01
N MET A 125 37.49 -31.17 29.80
CA MET A 125 37.11 -29.77 29.76
C MET A 125 37.42 -29.08 28.44
N GLU A 126 38.57 -29.37 27.82
CA GLU A 126 38.99 -28.79 26.54
C GLU A 126 38.08 -29.27 25.40
N ALA A 127 37.78 -30.57 25.37
CA ALA A 127 36.88 -31.16 24.37
C ALA A 127 35.43 -30.63 24.50
N LEU A 128 34.92 -30.51 25.73
CA LEU A 128 33.60 -29.92 25.97
C LEU A 128 33.56 -28.44 25.58
N SER A 129 34.60 -27.68 25.92
CA SER A 129 34.70 -26.27 25.58
C SER A 129 34.72 -26.07 24.06
N TYR A 130 35.55 -26.84 23.34
CA TYR A 130 35.60 -26.81 21.89
C TYR A 130 34.24 -27.12 21.25
N ASN A 131 33.58 -28.19 21.68
CA ASN A 131 32.27 -28.57 21.17
C ASN A 131 31.20 -27.53 21.50
N PHE A 132 31.25 -26.90 22.68
CA PHE A 132 30.32 -25.84 23.06
C PHE A 132 30.47 -24.59 22.18
N PHE A 133 31.68 -24.04 22.09
CA PHE A 133 31.93 -22.82 21.32
C PHE A 133 31.70 -23.02 19.83
N SER A 134 32.14 -24.16 19.26
CA SER A 134 31.89 -24.46 17.85
C SER A 134 30.40 -24.57 17.54
N THR A 135 29.61 -25.25 18.39
CA THR A 135 28.15 -25.38 18.20
C THR A 135 27.45 -24.03 18.30
N LEU A 136 27.83 -23.21 19.28
CA LEU A 136 27.27 -21.87 19.43
C LEU A 136 27.60 -20.98 18.22
N TRP A 137 28.82 -21.09 17.68
CA TRP A 137 29.24 -20.38 16.48
C TRP A 137 28.39 -20.78 15.26
N TYR A 138 28.20 -22.08 15.02
CA TYR A 138 27.40 -22.54 13.87
C TYR A 138 25.94 -22.11 13.96
N ILE A 139 25.31 -22.29 15.12
CA ILE A 139 23.92 -21.87 15.34
C ILE A 139 23.81 -20.35 15.19
N GLY A 140 24.74 -19.59 15.77
CA GLY A 140 24.78 -18.14 15.67
C GLY A 140 24.90 -17.65 14.23
N LEU A 141 25.81 -18.23 13.44
CA LEU A 141 26.03 -17.86 12.04
C LEU A 141 24.78 -18.19 11.19
N MET A 142 24.18 -19.36 11.40
CA MET A 142 22.96 -19.75 10.68
C MET A 142 21.76 -18.86 11.03
N LEU A 143 21.61 -18.53 12.31
CA LEU A 143 20.58 -17.60 12.78
C LEU A 143 20.79 -16.21 12.18
N ALA A 144 22.03 -15.70 12.19
CA ALA A 144 22.38 -14.41 11.58
C ALA A 144 22.05 -14.41 10.09
N LEU A 145 22.49 -15.43 9.33
CA LEU A 145 22.19 -15.58 7.92
C LEU A 145 20.69 -15.56 7.65
N LYS A 146 19.90 -16.33 8.42
CA LYS A 146 18.45 -16.36 8.29
C LYS A 146 17.81 -15.00 8.56
N LEU A 147 18.15 -14.38 9.68
CA LEU A 147 17.61 -13.06 10.05
C LEU A 147 17.98 -11.99 9.02
N SER A 148 19.20 -12.00 8.49
CA SER A 148 19.62 -11.08 7.43
C SER A 148 18.83 -11.27 6.13
N MET A 149 18.58 -12.52 5.72
CA MET A 149 17.77 -12.81 4.54
C MET A 149 16.30 -12.40 4.73
N ASP A 150 15.71 -12.73 5.89
CA ASP A 150 14.34 -12.36 6.23
C ASP A 150 14.18 -10.82 6.28
N TRP A 151 15.15 -10.12 6.89
CA TRP A 151 15.18 -8.66 6.94
C TRP A 151 15.30 -8.03 5.57
N TYR A 152 16.20 -8.53 4.72
CA TYR A 152 16.34 -8.04 3.34
C TYR A 152 15.06 -8.24 2.52
N GLY A 153 14.40 -9.39 2.67
CA GLY A 153 13.10 -9.64 2.04
C GLY A 153 12.00 -8.69 2.52
N GLN A 154 11.97 -8.39 3.81
CA GLN A 154 11.05 -7.39 4.37
C GLN A 154 11.31 -5.98 3.82
N GLN A 155 12.57 -5.57 3.69
CA GLN A 155 12.92 -4.27 3.11
C GLN A 155 12.43 -4.12 1.67
N LEU A 156 12.64 -5.15 0.84
CA LEU A 156 12.13 -5.15 -0.53
C LEU A 156 10.61 -5.06 -0.60
N LEU A 157 9.91 -5.77 0.30
CA LEU A 157 8.45 -5.69 0.39
C LEU A 157 7.98 -4.29 0.79
N ILE A 158 8.62 -3.67 1.78
CA ILE A 158 8.32 -2.30 2.22
C ILE A 158 8.55 -1.29 1.08
N GLN A 159 9.65 -1.43 0.32
CA GLN A 159 9.92 -0.60 -0.84
C GLN A 159 8.82 -0.73 -1.90
N LYS A 160 8.41 -1.98 -2.21
CA LYS A 160 7.33 -2.22 -3.17
C LYS A 160 6.00 -1.58 -2.73
N ILE A 161 5.61 -1.77 -1.47
CA ILE A 161 4.40 -1.16 -0.90
C ILE A 161 4.47 0.37 -0.97
N THR A 162 5.64 0.95 -0.69
CA THR A 162 5.86 2.41 -0.77
C THR A 162 5.65 2.92 -2.20
N VAL A 163 6.20 2.23 -3.20
CA VAL A 163 6.04 2.60 -4.61
C VAL A 163 4.58 2.49 -5.04
N GLU A 164 3.89 1.40 -4.68
CA GLU A 164 2.45 1.23 -4.97
C GLU A 164 1.61 2.33 -4.31
N LYS A 165 1.92 2.70 -3.06
CA LYS A 165 1.29 3.81 -2.35
C LYS A 165 1.49 5.15 -3.07
N LEU A 166 2.72 5.47 -3.47
CA LEU A 166 3.02 6.70 -4.21
C LEU A 166 2.25 6.76 -5.55
N HIS A 167 2.18 5.64 -6.28
CA HIS A 167 1.36 5.57 -7.49
C HIS A 167 -0.13 5.81 -7.20
N ALA A 168 -0.67 5.27 -6.11
CA ALA A 168 -2.05 5.50 -5.71
C ALA A 168 -2.30 6.98 -5.36
N GLU A 169 -1.39 7.62 -4.62
CA GLU A 169 -1.46 9.06 -4.29
C GLU A 169 -1.39 9.93 -5.54
N VAL A 170 -0.45 9.66 -6.46
CA VAL A 170 -0.35 10.38 -7.73
C VAL A 170 -1.61 10.22 -8.56
N ASN A 171 -2.18 9.02 -8.63
CA ASN A 171 -3.41 8.78 -9.37
C ASN A 171 -4.61 9.48 -8.73
N PHE A 172 -4.67 9.53 -7.40
CA PHE A 172 -5.68 10.29 -6.66
C PHE A 172 -5.59 11.79 -6.97
N LEU A 173 -4.39 12.38 -6.90
CA LEU A 173 -4.15 13.78 -7.26
C LEU A 173 -4.50 14.07 -8.73
N ARG A 174 -4.13 13.17 -9.65
CA ARG A 174 -4.52 13.29 -11.08
C ARG A 174 -6.02 13.22 -11.28
N ALA A 175 -6.74 12.41 -10.51
CA ALA A 175 -8.19 12.32 -10.58
C ALA A 175 -8.88 13.56 -10.03
N GLN A 176 -8.22 14.32 -9.16
CA GLN A 176 -8.74 15.57 -8.60
C GLN A 176 -8.76 16.71 -9.64
N VAL A 177 -7.91 16.64 -10.67
CA VAL A 177 -7.97 17.54 -11.83
C VAL A 177 -8.92 16.94 -12.86
N ASN A 178 -10.04 17.60 -13.19
CA ASN A 178 -10.94 17.16 -14.28
C ASN A 178 -10.26 17.45 -15.65
N PRO A 179 -9.60 16.47 -16.31
CA PRO A 179 -8.76 16.78 -17.47
C PRO A 179 -9.61 17.19 -18.68
N HIS A 180 -10.80 16.62 -18.79
CA HIS A 180 -11.74 16.94 -19.84
C HIS A 180 -12.23 18.39 -19.73
N PHE A 181 -12.56 18.86 -18.53
CA PHE A 181 -12.87 20.27 -18.31
C PHE A 181 -11.71 21.17 -18.75
N LEU A 182 -10.48 20.86 -18.32
CA LEU A 182 -9.31 21.66 -18.64
C LEU A 182 -9.04 21.75 -20.14
N PHE A 183 -9.08 20.62 -20.85
CA PHE A 183 -8.92 20.61 -22.31
C PHE A 183 -9.99 21.45 -23.01
N ASN A 184 -11.24 21.40 -22.54
CA ASN A 184 -12.31 22.20 -23.13
C ASN A 184 -12.14 23.70 -22.84
N ALA A 185 -11.76 24.07 -21.62
CA ALA A 185 -11.48 25.45 -21.26
C ALA A 185 -10.34 26.05 -22.12
N LEU A 186 -9.26 25.28 -22.33
CA LEU A 186 -8.14 25.68 -23.18
C LEU A 186 -8.55 25.81 -24.66
N ASN A 187 -9.37 24.88 -25.18
CA ASN A 187 -9.86 24.96 -26.56
C ASN A 187 -10.78 26.17 -26.79
N ASN A 188 -11.65 26.48 -25.84
CA ASN A 188 -12.49 27.67 -25.88
C ASN A 188 -11.64 28.94 -25.82
N LEU A 189 -10.64 28.98 -24.93
CA LEU A 189 -9.70 30.09 -24.85
C LEU A 189 -8.95 30.27 -26.17
N TYR A 190 -8.45 29.20 -26.78
CA TYR A 190 -7.81 29.25 -28.09
C TYR A 190 -8.74 29.80 -29.18
N ALA A 191 -10.02 29.40 -29.20
CA ALA A 191 -10.98 29.96 -30.13
C ALA A 191 -11.26 31.45 -29.87
N LEU A 192 -11.28 31.90 -28.61
CA LEU A 192 -11.44 33.30 -28.24
C LEU A 192 -10.22 34.15 -28.63
N THR A 193 -9.00 33.63 -28.47
CA THR A 193 -7.78 34.34 -28.86
C THR A 193 -7.68 34.47 -30.38
N LEU A 194 -8.04 33.43 -31.15
CA LEU A 194 -8.14 33.52 -32.62
C LEU A 194 -9.13 34.60 -33.07
N LYS A 195 -10.22 34.80 -32.33
CA LYS A 195 -11.23 35.83 -32.59
C LYS A 195 -10.88 37.21 -32.00
N GLN A 196 -9.72 37.36 -31.34
CA GLN A 196 -9.33 38.57 -30.61
C GLN A 196 -10.43 39.06 -29.64
N SER A 197 -11.10 38.12 -28.97
CA SER A 197 -12.21 38.45 -28.07
C SER A 197 -11.69 39.12 -26.79
N ALA A 198 -12.35 40.21 -26.39
CA ALA A 198 -12.11 40.85 -25.10
C ALA A 198 -12.43 39.95 -23.88
N LEU A 199 -13.09 38.81 -24.09
CA LEU A 199 -13.38 37.82 -23.05
C LEU A 199 -12.19 36.90 -22.73
N ALA A 200 -11.18 36.82 -23.61
CA ALA A 200 -10.07 35.88 -23.41
C ALA A 200 -9.28 36.13 -22.10
N PRO A 201 -8.94 37.36 -21.69
CA PRO A 201 -8.24 37.60 -20.42
C PRO A 201 -9.03 37.15 -19.19
N ASP A 202 -10.35 37.36 -19.19
CA ASP A 202 -11.24 36.96 -18.10
C ASP A 202 -11.31 35.43 -17.96
N VAL A 203 -11.35 34.71 -19.08
CA VAL A 203 -11.28 33.25 -19.11
C VAL A 203 -9.97 32.72 -18.54
N VAL A 204 -8.84 33.38 -18.84
CA VAL A 204 -7.53 33.00 -18.28
C VAL A 204 -7.55 33.17 -16.76
N LEU A 205 -8.01 34.32 -16.27
CA LEU A 205 -8.06 34.60 -14.83
C LEU A 205 -8.90 33.56 -14.08
N LYS A 206 -10.12 33.29 -14.54
CA LYS A 206 -11.03 32.30 -13.94
C LYS A 206 -10.43 30.89 -13.95
N LEU A 207 -9.77 30.51 -15.04
CA LEU A 207 -9.10 29.22 -15.12
C LEU A 207 -7.92 29.13 -14.13
N SER A 208 -7.13 30.20 -14.00
CA SER A 208 -6.03 30.28 -13.04
C SER A 208 -6.52 30.16 -11.59
N GLU A 209 -7.56 30.90 -11.20
CA GLU A 209 -8.16 30.84 -9.87
C GLU A 209 -8.72 29.44 -9.55
N MET A 210 -9.37 28.80 -10.52
CA MET A 210 -9.84 27.42 -10.36
C MET A 210 -8.68 26.44 -10.18
N MET A 211 -7.58 26.60 -10.93
CA MET A 211 -6.39 25.75 -10.78
C MET A 211 -5.73 25.94 -9.42
N GLU A 212 -5.63 27.18 -8.93
CA GLU A 212 -5.09 27.49 -7.62
C GLU A 212 -5.88 26.80 -6.50
N TYR A 213 -7.22 26.93 -6.53
CA TYR A 213 -8.10 26.26 -5.58
C TYR A 213 -7.92 24.72 -5.60
N MET A 214 -7.83 24.11 -6.78
CA MET A 214 -7.61 22.66 -6.90
C MET A 214 -6.25 22.23 -6.34
N LEU A 215 -5.19 23.03 -6.52
CA LEU A 215 -3.84 22.65 -6.12
C LEU A 215 -3.55 22.87 -4.64
N TYR A 216 -4.10 23.92 -4.05
CA TYR A 216 -3.75 24.34 -2.69
C TYR A 216 -4.85 24.16 -1.67
N ASP A 217 -6.11 24.48 -2.03
CA ASP A 217 -7.22 24.46 -1.07
C ASP A 217 -7.89 23.07 -1.00
N SER A 218 -7.96 22.35 -2.12
CA SER A 218 -8.73 21.09 -2.17
C SER A 218 -8.05 19.87 -1.53
N THR A 219 -6.82 20.03 -1.02
CA THR A 219 -6.08 19.02 -0.25
C THR A 219 -6.39 19.07 1.26
N ASP A 220 -6.99 20.17 1.74
CA ASP A 220 -7.37 20.34 3.14
C ASP A 220 -8.64 19.57 3.50
N THR A 221 -8.84 19.33 4.80
CA THR A 221 -10.04 18.64 5.30
C THR A 221 -11.30 19.50 5.14
N LYS A 222 -11.13 20.82 5.25
CA LYS A 222 -12.18 21.83 5.11
C LYS A 222 -11.61 23.09 4.45
N VAL A 223 -12.48 23.84 3.78
CA VAL A 223 -12.17 25.12 3.13
C VAL A 223 -13.27 26.12 3.40
N LEU A 224 -12.96 27.42 3.29
CA LEU A 224 -13.96 28.47 3.41
C LEU A 224 -15.04 28.31 2.34
N LEU A 225 -16.31 28.43 2.75
CA LEU A 225 -17.46 28.30 1.87
C LEU A 225 -17.43 29.31 0.72
N GLU A 226 -16.93 30.52 0.98
CA GLU A 226 -16.73 31.54 -0.06
C GLU A 226 -15.83 31.03 -1.20
N LYS A 227 -14.76 30.27 -0.89
CA LYS A 227 -13.84 29.74 -1.90
C LYS A 227 -14.50 28.64 -2.74
N GLU A 228 -15.26 27.73 -2.09
CA GLU A 228 -16.05 26.71 -2.80
C GLU A 228 -17.06 27.37 -3.75
N VAL A 229 -17.77 28.41 -3.30
CA VAL A 229 -18.77 29.11 -4.11
C VAL A 229 -18.13 29.91 -5.26
N THR A 230 -17.01 30.58 -5.03
CA THR A 230 -16.24 31.26 -6.08
C THR A 230 -15.74 30.25 -7.13
N TYR A 231 -15.23 29.10 -6.69
CA TYR A 231 -14.84 28.02 -7.59
C TYR A 231 -16.01 27.53 -8.45
N LEU A 232 -17.19 27.32 -7.85
CA LEU A 232 -18.41 26.94 -8.58
C LEU A 232 -18.84 28.01 -9.59
N ASN A 233 -18.78 29.29 -9.22
CA ASN A 233 -19.14 30.39 -10.12
C ASN A 233 -18.22 30.38 -11.36
N ASN A 234 -16.90 30.35 -11.15
CA ASN A 234 -15.93 30.29 -12.23
C ASN A 234 -16.14 29.05 -13.11
N TYR A 235 -16.43 27.89 -12.51
CA TYR A 235 -16.76 26.66 -13.24
C TYR A 235 -18.00 26.85 -14.13
N MET A 236 -19.09 27.38 -13.58
CA MET A 236 -20.35 27.59 -14.30
C MET A 236 -20.20 28.58 -15.46
N GLU A 237 -19.43 29.66 -15.26
CA GLU A 237 -19.16 30.66 -16.29
C GLU A 237 -18.31 30.11 -17.43
N LEU A 238 -17.28 29.31 -17.12
CA LEU A 238 -16.46 28.66 -18.13
C LEU A 238 -17.22 27.59 -18.91
N GLU A 239 -18.06 26.80 -18.23
CA GLU A 239 -18.94 25.84 -18.90
C GLU A 239 -19.99 26.53 -19.77
N ARG A 240 -20.53 27.69 -19.35
CA ARG A 240 -21.48 28.48 -20.15
C ARG A 240 -20.93 28.83 -21.54
N LEU A 241 -19.63 29.10 -21.67
CA LEU A 241 -18.99 29.40 -22.96
C LEU A 241 -19.04 28.24 -23.97
N ARG A 242 -19.30 27.01 -23.51
CA ARG A 242 -19.41 25.82 -24.36
C ARG A 242 -20.80 25.68 -25.02
N PHE A 243 -21.78 26.42 -24.53
CA PHE A 243 -23.19 26.30 -24.93
C PHE A 243 -23.62 27.51 -25.77
N ASN A 244 -24.65 27.30 -26.61
CA ASN A 244 -25.18 28.34 -27.48
C ASN A 244 -25.79 29.49 -26.65
N ALA A 245 -25.90 30.68 -27.27
CA ALA A 245 -26.41 31.89 -26.61
C ALA A 245 -27.81 31.72 -25.98
N ASP A 246 -28.59 30.74 -26.42
CA ASP A 246 -29.97 30.49 -25.98
C ASP A 246 -30.07 29.70 -24.66
N ALA A 247 -28.95 29.22 -24.10
CA ALA A 247 -28.95 28.52 -22.82
C ALA A 247 -29.00 29.50 -21.63
N THR A 248 -30.00 29.36 -20.76
CA THR A 248 -30.15 30.20 -19.56
C THR A 248 -29.50 29.53 -18.36
N ILE A 249 -28.34 30.02 -17.92
CA ILE A 249 -27.59 29.51 -16.77
C ILE A 249 -27.53 30.60 -15.71
N VAL A 250 -28.07 30.33 -14.53
CA VAL A 250 -28.19 31.30 -13.42
C VAL A 250 -27.66 30.70 -12.12
N LEU A 251 -26.80 31.46 -11.43
CA LEU A 251 -26.36 31.18 -10.06
C LEU A 251 -26.86 32.30 -9.15
N ASN A 252 -27.65 31.94 -8.14
CA ASN A 252 -28.14 32.86 -7.11
C ASN A 252 -27.50 32.49 -5.77
N ILE A 253 -26.90 33.47 -5.12
CA ILE A 253 -26.26 33.31 -3.81
C ILE A 253 -26.96 34.24 -2.83
N ASN A 254 -27.48 33.70 -1.74
CA ASN A 254 -28.17 34.45 -0.70
C ASN A 254 -27.59 34.09 0.68
N GLY A 255 -27.19 35.10 1.46
CA GLY A 255 -26.61 34.94 2.80
C GLY A 255 -25.13 35.31 2.87
N GLU A 256 -24.61 35.43 4.09
CA GLU A 256 -23.21 35.78 4.35
C GLU A 256 -22.35 34.52 4.46
N LEU A 257 -21.56 34.22 3.43
CA LEU A 257 -20.75 33.00 3.34
C LEU A 257 -19.49 33.03 4.22
N ASN A 258 -19.09 34.21 4.66
CA ASN A 258 -17.83 34.44 5.36
C ASN A 258 -17.77 33.66 6.69
N GLY A 259 -16.59 33.15 7.03
CA GLY A 259 -16.35 32.46 8.29
C GLY A 259 -16.96 31.05 8.43
N HIS A 260 -17.58 30.53 7.38
CA HIS A 260 -18.12 29.16 7.34
C HIS A 260 -17.20 28.25 6.53
N GLU A 261 -17.14 26.98 6.92
CA GLU A 261 -16.28 25.99 6.28
C GLU A 261 -17.09 24.80 5.75
N ILE A 262 -16.65 24.25 4.61
CA ILE A 262 -17.24 23.08 3.95
C ILE A 262 -16.13 22.13 3.50
N ALA A 263 -16.49 20.87 3.20
CA ALA A 263 -15.56 19.96 2.56
C ALA A 263 -15.30 20.44 1.12
N PRO A 264 -14.05 20.46 0.64
CA PRO A 264 -13.74 21.01 -0.68
C PRO A 264 -14.34 20.17 -1.80
N LEU A 265 -14.74 20.81 -2.90
CA LEU A 265 -15.33 20.19 -4.10
C LEU A 265 -16.56 19.34 -3.79
N LEU A 266 -17.31 19.66 -2.73
CA LEU A 266 -18.51 18.91 -2.32
C LEU A 266 -19.71 19.28 -3.19
N LEU A 267 -19.78 20.53 -3.64
CA LEU A 267 -20.90 21.04 -4.43
C LEU A 267 -20.70 20.82 -5.93
N LEU A 268 -19.44 20.69 -6.38
CA LEU A 268 -19.08 20.50 -7.78
C LEU A 268 -19.85 19.36 -8.48
N PRO A 269 -20.00 18.14 -7.90
CA PRO A 269 -20.71 17.05 -8.56
C PRO A 269 -22.18 17.35 -8.89
N LEU A 270 -22.82 18.24 -8.13
CA LEU A 270 -24.20 18.67 -8.39
C LEU A 270 -24.28 19.51 -9.67
N VAL A 271 -23.35 20.47 -9.81
CA VAL A 271 -23.25 21.35 -10.98
C VAL A 271 -22.80 20.56 -12.22
N GLU A 272 -21.79 19.69 -12.09
CA GLU A 272 -21.32 18.83 -13.18
C GLU A 272 -22.46 17.94 -13.72
N ASN A 273 -23.26 17.36 -12.82
CA ASN A 273 -24.40 16.54 -13.20
C ASN A 273 -25.46 17.37 -13.96
N ALA A 274 -25.73 18.59 -13.51
CA ALA A 274 -26.68 19.49 -14.16
C ALA A 274 -26.22 19.91 -15.57
N PHE A 275 -24.94 20.22 -15.78
CA PHE A 275 -24.40 20.49 -17.12
C PHE A 275 -24.44 19.25 -18.02
N LYS A 276 -24.02 18.10 -17.50
CA LYS A 276 -23.94 16.85 -18.26
C LYS A 276 -25.30 16.37 -18.79
N HIS A 277 -26.35 16.56 -18.00
CA HIS A 277 -27.69 16.03 -18.31
C HIS A 277 -28.69 17.09 -18.74
N GLY A 278 -28.48 18.35 -18.35
CA GLY A 278 -29.46 19.41 -18.51
C GLY A 278 -29.21 20.36 -19.67
N VAL A 279 -27.94 20.64 -19.95
CA VAL A 279 -27.53 21.57 -21.00
C VAL A 279 -26.90 20.72 -22.11
N SER A 280 -27.72 20.25 -23.05
CA SER A 280 -27.25 19.55 -24.26
C SER A 280 -27.43 20.45 -25.46
N LYS A 281 -26.49 20.41 -26.41
CA LYS A 281 -26.58 21.12 -27.70
C LYS A 281 -27.84 20.78 -28.52
N GLN A 282 -28.58 19.75 -28.12
CA GLN A 282 -29.77 19.23 -28.80
C GLN A 282 -31.10 19.70 -28.17
N VAL A 283 -31.06 20.46 -27.06
CA VAL A 283 -32.26 20.96 -26.38
C VAL A 283 -32.39 22.47 -26.64
N GLU A 284 -33.37 22.85 -27.45
CA GLU A 284 -33.78 24.25 -27.58
C GLU A 284 -34.26 24.78 -26.21
N ASN A 285 -33.85 26.00 -25.84
CA ASN A 285 -34.17 26.65 -24.56
C ASN A 285 -33.75 25.87 -23.31
N SER A 286 -32.59 25.21 -23.36
CA SER A 286 -32.03 24.56 -22.16
C SER A 286 -31.74 25.59 -21.05
N TRP A 287 -31.99 25.19 -19.81
CA TRP A 287 -31.74 26.04 -18.65
C TRP A 287 -31.18 25.25 -17.46
N LEU A 288 -30.42 25.96 -16.65
CA LEU A 288 -29.83 25.49 -15.40
C LEU A 288 -29.90 26.62 -14.38
N ARG A 289 -30.47 26.32 -13.21
CA ARG A 289 -30.56 27.24 -12.08
C ARG A 289 -29.91 26.61 -10.86
N ALA A 290 -28.97 27.32 -10.26
CA ALA A 290 -28.38 26.96 -8.98
C ALA A 290 -28.70 28.04 -7.95
N ASP A 291 -29.35 27.67 -6.85
CA ASP A 291 -29.63 28.55 -5.72
C ASP A 291 -28.85 28.05 -4.50
N ILE A 292 -27.96 28.89 -3.98
CA ILE A 292 -27.19 28.65 -2.76
C ILE A 292 -27.69 29.64 -1.71
N VAL A 293 -28.22 29.12 -0.61
CA VAL A 293 -28.77 29.90 0.49
C VAL A 293 -28.13 29.46 1.80
N LEU A 294 -27.42 30.36 2.46
CA LEU A 294 -26.93 30.16 3.82
C LEU A 294 -27.79 30.97 4.79
N LYS A 295 -28.36 30.30 5.79
CA LYS A 295 -29.03 30.95 6.92
C LYS A 295 -28.49 30.36 8.21
N GLU A 296 -27.94 31.22 9.05
CA GLU A 296 -27.22 30.81 10.27
C GLU A 296 -26.12 29.82 9.90
N LYS A 297 -26.25 28.54 10.27
CA LYS A 297 -25.28 27.48 9.96
C LYS A 297 -25.81 26.43 8.99
N VAL A 298 -26.98 26.65 8.41
CA VAL A 298 -27.63 25.70 7.50
C VAL A 298 -27.45 26.17 6.07
N LEU A 299 -26.63 25.44 5.33
CA LEU A 299 -26.42 25.62 3.91
C LEU A 299 -27.48 24.82 3.14
N ARG A 300 -28.26 25.51 2.32
CA ARG A 300 -29.21 24.92 1.38
C ARG A 300 -28.74 25.19 -0.05
N VAL A 301 -28.52 24.12 -0.82
CA VAL A 301 -28.16 24.17 -2.23
C VAL A 301 -29.24 23.46 -3.03
N ILE A 302 -29.82 24.15 -4.01
CA ILE A 302 -30.80 23.60 -4.95
C ILE A 302 -30.26 23.81 -6.34
N ILE A 303 -30.10 22.73 -7.11
CA ILE A 303 -29.71 22.80 -8.51
C ILE A 303 -30.79 22.13 -9.34
N GLU A 304 -31.33 22.86 -10.30
CA GLU A 304 -32.38 22.40 -11.18
C GLU A 304 -32.02 22.65 -12.64
N ASN A 305 -32.34 21.69 -13.51
CA ASN A 305 -32.07 21.81 -14.94
C ASN A 305 -33.20 21.22 -15.80
N SER A 306 -33.33 21.73 -17.02
CA SER A 306 -34.22 21.18 -18.05
C SER A 306 -33.80 19.76 -18.48
N LYS A 307 -34.73 18.92 -18.93
CA LYS A 307 -34.47 17.61 -19.54
C LYS A 307 -35.00 17.53 -20.99
N PRO A 308 -34.32 16.81 -21.90
CA PRO A 308 -34.80 16.59 -23.26
C PRO A 308 -36.16 15.88 -23.31
N LEU A 309 -36.99 16.24 -24.29
CA LEU A 309 -38.34 15.69 -24.51
C LEU A 309 -38.34 14.23 -24.98
N SER A 310 -37.29 13.79 -25.68
CA SER A 310 -37.15 12.39 -26.12
C SER A 310 -36.62 11.57 -24.95
N GLY A 311 -37.43 10.64 -24.44
CA GLY A 311 -37.19 9.91 -23.20
C GLY A 311 -35.74 9.42 -23.04
N SER A 312 -35.02 9.98 -22.06
CA SER A 312 -33.76 9.41 -21.63
C SER A 312 -34.04 8.24 -20.69
N ARG A 313 -33.30 7.13 -20.90
CA ARG A 313 -33.25 5.95 -20.02
C ARG A 313 -33.25 6.40 -18.56
N LYS A 314 -34.00 5.68 -17.70
CA LYS A 314 -33.96 5.82 -16.22
C LYS A 314 -32.55 6.19 -15.78
N SER A 315 -32.34 7.47 -15.52
CA SER A 315 -31.06 8.01 -15.08
C SER A 315 -30.98 7.70 -13.59
N LYS A 316 -30.68 6.45 -13.23
CA LYS A 316 -30.13 6.18 -11.89
C LYS A 316 -28.95 7.14 -11.75
N GLY A 317 -28.96 7.95 -10.68
CA GLY A 317 -27.98 9.00 -10.42
C GLY A 317 -26.58 8.55 -10.84
N GLY A 318 -25.90 9.37 -11.63
CA GLY A 318 -24.59 8.99 -12.16
C GLY A 318 -23.60 8.67 -11.02
N ILE A 319 -22.50 8.00 -11.38
CA ILE A 319 -21.41 7.63 -10.46
C ILE A 319 -20.99 8.82 -9.56
N GLY A 320 -21.04 10.06 -10.07
CA GLY A 320 -20.74 11.28 -9.32
C GLY A 320 -21.70 11.56 -8.15
N LEU A 321 -23.01 11.40 -8.33
CA LEU A 321 -23.99 11.65 -7.26
C LEU A 321 -24.00 10.53 -6.20
N ASP A 322 -23.74 9.29 -6.63
CA ASP A 322 -23.57 8.17 -5.70
C ASP A 322 -22.31 8.34 -4.83
N ASN A 323 -21.21 8.82 -5.43
CA ASN A 323 -20.00 9.16 -4.70
C ASN A 323 -20.21 10.35 -3.77
N LEU A 324 -20.95 11.38 -4.19
CA LEU A 324 -21.33 12.50 -3.34
C LEU A 324 -22.09 12.02 -2.10
N ARG A 325 -23.09 11.15 -2.26
CA ARG A 325 -23.85 10.60 -1.12
C ARG A 325 -22.95 9.86 -0.13
N LYS A 326 -22.03 9.02 -0.61
CA LYS A 326 -21.05 8.34 0.27
C LYS A 326 -20.15 9.33 1.00
N ARG A 327 -19.72 10.40 0.32
CA ARG A 327 -18.86 11.44 0.89
C ARG A 327 -19.59 12.26 1.96
N LEU A 328 -20.88 12.56 1.75
CA LEU A 328 -21.74 13.21 2.73
C LEU A 328 -21.93 12.35 3.98
N GLU A 329 -22.17 11.05 3.82
CA GLU A 329 -22.32 10.12 4.96
C GLU A 329 -21.07 10.07 5.83
N LEU A 330 -19.88 10.11 5.22
CA LEU A 330 -18.61 10.07 5.94
C LEU A 330 -18.26 11.38 6.63
N LEU A 331 -18.54 12.52 5.99
CA LEU A 331 -18.07 13.84 6.46
C LEU A 331 -19.11 14.60 7.30
N TYR A 332 -20.40 14.33 7.08
CA TYR A 332 -21.51 15.01 7.75
C TYR A 332 -22.55 14.03 8.32
N PRO A 333 -22.15 12.97 9.05
CA PRO A 333 -23.09 11.95 9.54
C PRO A 333 -24.22 12.58 10.37
N GLY A 334 -25.47 12.32 9.98
CA GLY A 334 -26.66 12.88 10.64
C GLY A 334 -26.88 14.39 10.46
N ARG A 335 -26.00 15.10 9.74
CA ARG A 335 -26.02 16.56 9.54
C ARG A 335 -26.27 16.98 8.10
N TYR A 336 -26.80 16.07 7.27
CA TYR A 336 -27.17 16.36 5.89
C TYR A 336 -28.52 15.76 5.50
N GLN A 337 -29.17 16.40 4.52
CA GLN A 337 -30.29 15.84 3.77
C GLN A 337 -29.98 16.00 2.29
N PHE A 338 -30.06 14.91 1.54
CA PHE A 338 -29.79 14.90 0.11
C PHE A 338 -30.91 14.21 -0.66
N GLU A 339 -31.67 15.01 -1.41
CA GLU A 339 -32.86 14.62 -2.15
C GLU A 339 -32.64 14.83 -3.66
N LEU A 340 -33.10 13.87 -4.46
CA LEU A 340 -33.09 13.95 -5.91
C LEU A 340 -34.52 13.80 -6.41
N GLU A 341 -35.00 14.77 -7.18
CA GLU A 341 -36.30 14.72 -7.84
C GLU A 341 -36.11 14.65 -9.35
N ASP A 342 -36.53 13.52 -9.94
CA ASP A 342 -36.52 13.35 -11.38
C ASP A 342 -37.94 13.50 -11.94
N ARG A 343 -38.22 14.63 -12.59
CA ARG A 343 -39.53 14.97 -13.17
C ARG A 343 -39.49 14.74 -14.68
N LYS A 344 -40.66 14.90 -15.33
CA LYS A 344 -40.83 14.65 -16.78
C LYS A 344 -39.93 15.54 -17.64
N HIS A 345 -39.77 16.81 -17.24
CA HIS A 345 -39.05 17.84 -18.01
C HIS A 345 -37.95 18.54 -17.21
N THR A 346 -37.80 18.23 -15.92
CA THR A 346 -36.77 18.82 -15.07
C THR A 346 -36.13 17.75 -14.18
N PHE A 347 -34.88 18.00 -13.79
CA PHE A 347 -34.19 17.26 -12.75
C PHE A 347 -33.76 18.24 -11.68
N GLN A 348 -33.99 17.91 -10.41
CA GLN A 348 -33.59 18.73 -9.28
C GLN A 348 -32.75 17.91 -8.29
N ALA A 349 -31.64 18.48 -7.86
CA ALA A 349 -30.84 17.99 -6.74
C ALA A 349 -30.89 19.02 -5.62
N LYS A 350 -31.29 18.57 -4.42
CA LYS A 350 -31.42 19.41 -3.23
C LYS A 350 -30.54 18.85 -2.13
N LEU A 351 -29.65 19.69 -1.63
CA LEU A 351 -28.72 19.38 -0.56
C LEU A 351 -28.90 20.40 0.57
N VAL A 352 -29.10 19.89 1.79
CA VAL A 352 -29.13 20.71 3.01
C VAL A 352 -28.05 20.15 3.94
N ILE A 353 -27.15 21.00 4.41
CA ILE A 353 -26.05 20.63 5.31
C ILE A 353 -26.00 21.61 6.49
N GLU A 354 -25.78 21.09 7.68
CA GLU A 354 -25.40 21.88 8.85
C GLU A 354 -23.86 21.95 8.95
N LEU A 355 -23.30 23.15 8.76
CA LEU A 355 -21.85 23.40 8.64
C LEU A 355 -21.10 23.31 9.97
#